data_AF-A0A4Q4WLN6-F1
#
_entry.id   AF-A0A4Q4WLN6-F1
#
_cell.length_a   1.000
_cell.length_b   1.000
_cell.length_c   1.000
_cell.angle_alpha   90.00
_cell.angle_beta   90.00
_cell.angle_gamma   90.00
#
_symmetry.space_group_name_H-M   'P 1'
#
loop_
_entity.id
_entity.type
_entity.pdbx_description
1 polymer ?
#
loop_
_entity_poly.entity_id
_entity_poly.type
_entity_poly.pdbx_seq_one_letter_code
_entity_poly.pdbx_strand_id
1 'polypeptide(L)'
;MSASWLAQMGWEVYVVDPVDASARSVTGTWQTPAPPPPAVRTVDARALAGWLEAGDTAVIDVTRSANYVARHIPGAWFAVRSDLPAALARIPAARRYVLTCGSSQLARFAAADLAKLTHAEVWVLDGGTAAWVAAGLPVEAGETRLASDRIDRYRRPYEGTSAPRTAMQAYLDWEFGLVEQLRRDGTHGFRVI
;
A
#
# COMPACT_ATOMS: atom_id res chain seq x y z
N MET A 1 12.42 -20.78 20.45
CA MET A 1 11.59 -21.51 19.46
C MET A 1 11.68 -20.89 18.06
N SER A 2 11.59 -19.57 17.86
CA SER A 2 11.64 -19.01 16.50
C SER A 2 12.99 -19.21 15.77
N ALA A 3 14.11 -19.07 16.48
CA ALA A 3 15.45 -19.24 15.89
C ALA A 3 15.70 -20.66 15.35
N SER A 4 15.20 -21.71 16.01
CA SER A 4 15.39 -23.08 15.53
C SER A 4 14.64 -23.35 14.24
N TRP A 5 13.48 -22.72 14.00
CA TRP A 5 12.78 -22.80 12.71
C TRP A 5 13.55 -22.08 11.59
N LEU A 6 14.12 -20.90 11.87
CA LEU A 6 14.95 -20.17 10.91
C LEU A 6 16.21 -20.97 10.52
N ALA A 7 16.88 -21.57 11.51
CA ALA A 7 18.04 -22.43 11.28
C ALA A 7 17.69 -23.65 10.41
N GLN A 8 16.56 -24.30 10.69
CA GLN A 8 16.04 -25.41 9.86
C GLN A 8 15.69 -24.97 8.43
N MET A 9 15.36 -23.69 8.22
CA MET A 9 15.16 -23.08 6.90
C MET A 9 16.47 -22.56 6.26
N GLY A 10 17.64 -22.94 6.78
CA GLY A 10 18.94 -22.63 6.19
C GLY A 10 19.50 -21.24 6.51
N TRP A 11 18.89 -20.50 7.42
CA TRP A 11 19.39 -19.18 7.84
C TRP A 11 20.52 -19.30 8.88
N GLU A 12 21.53 -18.43 8.74
CA GLU A 12 22.43 -18.11 9.84
C GLU A 12 21.68 -17.22 10.84
N VAL A 13 21.49 -17.71 12.06
CA VAL A 13 20.63 -17.06 13.05
C VAL A 13 21.21 -17.19 14.45
N TYR A 14 21.10 -16.11 15.20
CA TYR A 14 21.56 -16.02 16.58
C TYR A 14 20.42 -15.58 17.49
N VAL A 15 20.46 -16.00 18.74
CA VAL A 15 19.62 -15.46 19.81
C VAL A 15 20.48 -14.47 20.57
N VAL A 16 20.02 -13.22 20.66
CA VAL A 16 20.66 -12.23 21.52
C VAL A 16 20.35 -12.61 22.97
N ASP A 17 21.40 -12.77 23.77
CA ASP A 17 21.24 -13.09 25.19
C ASP A 17 20.40 -12.04 25.91
N PRO A 18 19.69 -12.43 26.98
CA PRO A 18 18.89 -11.49 27.75
C PRO A 18 19.71 -10.29 28.21
N VAL A 19 19.25 -9.09 27.84
CA VAL A 19 19.77 -7.80 28.32
C VAL A 19 18.81 -7.19 29.34
N ASP A 20 19.37 -6.39 30.25
CA ASP A 20 18.59 -5.64 31.23
C ASP A 20 17.57 -4.72 30.58
N ALA A 21 16.48 -4.43 31.30
CA ALA A 21 15.42 -3.54 30.81
C ALA A 21 15.94 -2.13 30.44
N SER A 22 17.01 -1.67 31.10
CA SER A 22 17.68 -0.40 30.78
C SER A 22 18.28 -0.37 29.38
N ALA A 23 18.62 -1.52 28.79
CA ALA A 23 19.10 -1.64 27.42
C ALA A 23 17.95 -1.61 26.37
N ARG A 24 16.69 -1.65 26.80
CA ARG A 24 15.49 -1.61 25.95
C ARG A 24 14.81 -0.23 26.02
N SER A 25 15.57 0.81 25.67
CA SER A 25 15.15 2.21 25.85
C SER A 25 14.21 2.76 24.78
N VAL A 26 14.11 2.12 23.61
CA VAL A 26 13.25 2.59 22.52
C VAL A 26 11.79 2.21 22.79
N THR A 27 10.91 3.20 22.85
CA THR A 27 9.46 3.04 23.05
C THR A 27 8.67 3.52 21.83
N GLY A 28 7.42 3.04 21.68
CA GLY A 28 6.52 3.45 20.61
C GLY A 28 6.51 2.48 19.42
N THR A 29 5.93 2.92 18.30
CA THR A 29 5.88 2.08 17.09
C THR A 29 7.23 2.04 16.40
N TRP A 30 7.57 0.87 15.84
CA TRP A 30 8.76 0.72 15.01
C TRP A 30 8.75 1.73 13.85
N GLN A 31 9.87 2.42 13.66
CA GLN A 31 10.09 3.36 12.57
C GLN A 31 10.89 2.65 11.48
N THR A 32 10.23 2.33 10.37
CA THR A 32 10.89 1.70 9.22
C THR A 32 11.89 2.68 8.60
N PRO A 33 13.17 2.29 8.43
CA PRO A 33 14.11 3.09 7.66
C PRO A 33 13.59 3.29 6.23
N ALA A 34 13.50 4.55 5.79
CA ALA A 34 13.01 4.91 4.47
C ALA A 34 13.89 6.00 3.86
N PRO A 35 14.04 6.04 2.52
CA PRO A 35 14.72 7.14 1.86
C PRO A 35 13.95 8.45 2.09
N PRO A 36 14.63 9.61 2.09
CA PRO A 36 13.95 10.90 2.20
C PRO A 36 12.96 11.07 1.04
N PRO A 37 11.71 11.52 1.31
CA PRO A 37 10.73 11.71 0.26
C PRO A 37 11.13 12.87 -0.66
N PRO A 38 10.76 12.84 -1.96
CA PRO A 38 10.97 13.96 -2.86
C PRO A 38 10.28 15.24 -2.37
N ALA A 39 10.89 16.40 -2.67
CA ALA A 39 10.24 17.68 -2.46
C ALA A 39 9.06 17.81 -3.44
N VAL A 40 7.87 18.09 -2.90
CA VAL A 40 6.62 18.21 -3.66
C VAL A 40 5.81 19.38 -3.13
N ARG A 41 4.96 19.96 -3.98
CA ARG A 41 3.97 20.95 -3.55
C ARG A 41 2.90 20.24 -2.73
N THR A 42 2.50 20.84 -1.60
CA THR A 42 1.48 20.27 -0.71
C THR A 42 0.29 21.20 -0.52
N VAL A 43 -0.88 20.62 -0.32
CA VAL A 43 -2.12 21.35 -0.01
C VAL A 43 -2.75 20.75 1.25
N ASP A 44 -3.34 21.58 2.11
CA ASP A 44 -4.10 21.09 3.26
C ASP A 44 -5.50 20.61 2.86
N ALA A 45 -6.15 19.87 3.76
CA ALA A 45 -7.44 19.25 3.48
C ALA A 45 -8.58 20.26 3.18
N ARG A 46 -8.60 21.41 3.86
CA ARG A 46 -9.66 22.42 3.65
C ARG A 46 -9.47 23.15 2.33
N ALA A 47 -8.23 23.49 1.98
CA ALA A 47 -7.90 24.08 0.69
C ALA A 47 -8.23 23.11 -0.46
N LEU A 48 -7.92 21.81 -0.30
CA LEU A 48 -8.32 20.79 -1.27
C LEU A 48 -9.83 20.70 -1.43
N ALA A 49 -10.61 20.74 -0.33
CA ALA A 49 -12.06 20.71 -0.41
C ALA A 49 -12.63 21.87 -1.25
N GLY A 50 -12.12 23.09 -1.05
CA GLY A 50 -12.50 24.24 -1.87
C GLY A 50 -12.13 24.08 -3.36
N TRP A 51 -11.01 23.43 -3.67
CA TRP A 51 -10.64 23.14 -5.08
C TRP A 51 -11.55 22.10 -5.73
N LEU A 52 -12.04 21.12 -4.96
CA LEU A 52 -12.99 20.12 -5.47
C LEU A 52 -14.36 20.74 -5.79
N GLU A 53 -14.81 21.71 -5.01
CA GLU A 53 -16.04 22.46 -5.30
C GLU A 53 -15.94 23.30 -6.58
N ALA A 54 -14.75 23.84 -6.88
CA ALA A 54 -14.50 24.60 -8.11
C ALA A 54 -14.42 23.73 -9.38
N GLY A 55 -14.22 22.41 -9.25
CA GLY A 55 -14.27 21.44 -10.35
C GLY A 55 -13.04 21.39 -11.27
N ASP A 56 -11.92 22.04 -10.92
CA ASP A 56 -10.69 22.07 -11.73
C ASP A 56 -9.61 21.06 -11.29
N THR A 57 -9.97 20.19 -10.33
CA THR A 57 -9.03 19.34 -9.58
C THR A 57 -9.46 17.88 -9.60
N ALA A 58 -8.52 16.97 -9.88
CA ALA A 58 -8.71 15.53 -9.73
C ALA A 58 -7.83 14.97 -8.61
N VAL A 59 -8.43 14.15 -7.74
CA VAL A 59 -7.71 13.44 -6.66
C VAL A 59 -7.33 12.05 -7.14
N ILE A 60 -6.08 11.66 -6.92
CA ILE A 60 -5.58 10.30 -7.21
C ILE A 60 -5.17 9.65 -5.89
N ASP A 61 -5.89 8.62 -5.47
CA ASP A 61 -5.57 7.85 -4.27
C ASP A 61 -4.71 6.63 -4.63
N VAL A 62 -3.47 6.63 -4.15
CA VAL A 62 -2.49 5.55 -4.36
C VAL A 62 -2.35 4.64 -3.15
N THR A 63 -3.30 4.67 -2.20
CA THR A 63 -3.40 3.69 -1.12
C THR A 63 -3.65 2.27 -1.65
N ARG A 64 -3.73 1.25 -0.78
CA ARG A 64 -4.16 -0.10 -1.20
C ARG A 64 -5.63 -0.08 -1.62
N SER A 65 -6.01 -0.84 -2.64
CA SER A 65 -7.39 -0.86 -3.15
C SER A 65 -8.41 -1.19 -2.06
N ALA A 66 -8.07 -2.10 -1.14
CA ALA A 66 -8.92 -2.43 0.01
C ALA A 66 -9.18 -1.22 0.94
N ASN A 67 -8.18 -0.34 1.12
CA ASN A 67 -8.34 0.87 1.94
C ASN A 67 -9.20 1.90 1.20
N TYR A 68 -8.98 2.10 -0.10
CA TYR A 68 -9.81 2.97 -0.93
C TYR A 68 -11.27 2.52 -0.86
N VAL A 69 -11.56 1.25 -1.13
CA VAL A 69 -12.90 0.68 -1.06
C VAL A 69 -13.53 0.84 0.32
N ALA A 70 -12.75 0.72 1.39
CA ALA A 70 -13.25 0.93 2.74
C ALA A 70 -13.61 2.40 3.00
N ARG A 71 -12.76 3.35 2.58
CA ARG A 71 -12.95 4.78 2.75
C ARG A 71 -11.97 5.62 1.93
N HIS A 72 -12.47 6.59 1.18
CA HIS A 72 -11.67 7.52 0.38
C HIS A 72 -12.28 8.94 0.32
N ILE A 73 -11.52 9.89 -0.24
CA ILE A 73 -12.00 11.26 -0.50
C ILE A 73 -13.05 11.21 -1.63
N PRO A 74 -14.18 11.92 -1.51
CA PRO A 74 -15.23 11.88 -2.52
C PRO A 74 -14.72 12.21 -3.93
N GLY A 75 -15.06 11.35 -4.91
CA GLY A 75 -14.62 11.52 -6.30
C GLY A 75 -13.14 11.23 -6.59
N ALA A 76 -12.37 10.74 -5.62
CA ALA A 76 -10.99 10.32 -5.84
C ALA A 76 -10.90 9.10 -6.78
N TRP A 77 -9.89 9.08 -7.63
CA TRP A 77 -9.57 7.96 -8.51
C TRP A 77 -8.54 7.04 -7.85
N PHE A 78 -8.87 5.77 -7.66
CA PHE A 78 -7.89 4.78 -7.25
C PHE A 78 -6.91 4.49 -8.39
N ALA A 79 -5.61 4.55 -8.12
CA ALA A 79 -4.56 4.19 -9.06
C ALA A 79 -3.42 3.44 -8.38
N VAL A 80 -2.84 2.45 -9.08
CA VAL A 80 -1.63 1.78 -8.64
C VAL A 80 -0.42 2.57 -9.15
N ARG A 81 0.54 2.90 -8.27
CA ARG A 81 1.70 3.75 -8.63
C ARG A 81 2.46 3.23 -9.86
N SER A 82 2.65 1.92 -9.99
CA SER A 82 3.35 1.31 -11.14
C SER A 82 2.56 1.40 -12.46
N ASP A 83 1.27 1.71 -12.39
CA ASP A 83 0.35 1.80 -13.52
C ASP A 83 -0.06 3.25 -13.83
N LEU A 84 0.60 4.23 -13.21
CA LEU A 84 0.27 5.66 -13.36
C LEU A 84 0.13 6.13 -14.82
N PRO A 85 0.98 5.72 -15.79
CA PRO A 85 0.80 6.13 -17.18
C PRO A 85 -0.55 5.70 -17.77
N ALA A 86 -0.99 4.47 -17.52
CA ALA A 86 -2.27 3.96 -18.03
C ALA A 86 -3.46 4.49 -17.22
N ALA A 87 -3.30 4.61 -15.90
CA ALA A 87 -4.30 5.23 -15.03
C ALA A 87 -4.58 6.69 -15.43
N LEU A 88 -3.54 7.47 -15.72
CA LEU A 88 -3.67 8.87 -16.15
C LEU A 88 -4.49 9.00 -17.44
N ALA A 89 -4.38 8.06 -18.37
CA ALA A 89 -5.17 8.05 -19.59
C ALA A 89 -6.68 7.81 -19.36
N ARG A 90 -7.05 7.24 -18.21
CA ARG A 90 -8.45 6.98 -17.81
C ARG A 90 -9.03 8.08 -16.93
N ILE A 91 -8.17 8.87 -16.27
CA ILE A 91 -8.57 9.98 -15.42
C ILE A 91 -8.79 11.21 -16.31
N PRO A 92 -9.91 11.94 -16.17
CA PRO A 92 -10.14 13.17 -16.92
C PRO A 92 -8.99 14.17 -16.78
N ALA A 93 -8.70 14.89 -17.87
CA ALA A 93 -7.76 15.99 -17.84
C ALA A 93 -8.23 17.03 -16.81
N ALA A 94 -7.35 17.40 -15.89
CA ALA A 94 -7.60 18.41 -14.87
C ALA A 94 -6.51 19.48 -14.91
N ARG A 95 -6.83 20.68 -14.43
CA ARG A 95 -5.81 21.73 -14.27
C ARG A 95 -4.75 21.28 -13.27
N ARG A 96 -5.17 20.59 -12.21
CA ARG A 96 -4.30 20.07 -11.17
C ARG A 96 -4.69 18.67 -10.72
N TYR A 97 -3.68 17.86 -10.43
CA TYR A 97 -3.81 16.55 -9.80
C TYR A 97 -3.31 16.61 -8.36
N VAL A 98 -4.10 16.08 -7.43
CA VAL A 98 -3.73 15.99 -6.01
C VAL A 98 -3.63 14.53 -5.63
N LEU A 99 -2.41 14.08 -5.33
CA LEU A 99 -2.21 12.70 -4.88
C LEU A 99 -2.44 12.59 -3.38
N THR A 100 -3.07 11.49 -2.98
CA THR A 100 -3.23 11.10 -1.58
C THR A 100 -2.90 9.62 -1.39
N CYS A 101 -2.66 9.27 -0.14
CA CYS A 101 -2.73 7.90 0.37
C CYS A 101 -3.05 8.03 1.88
N GLY A 102 -2.96 6.94 2.65
CA GLY A 102 -3.28 6.97 4.09
C GLY A 102 -2.62 8.14 4.86
N SER A 103 -1.31 8.33 4.70
CA SER A 103 -0.51 9.31 5.45
C SER A 103 0.34 10.24 4.58
N SER A 104 0.07 10.31 3.28
CA SER A 104 0.86 11.00 2.24
C SER A 104 2.24 10.42 1.89
N GLN A 105 2.79 9.47 2.65
CA GLN A 105 4.17 8.97 2.40
C GLN A 105 4.36 8.40 0.99
N LEU A 106 3.52 7.46 0.56
CA LEU A 106 3.58 6.89 -0.80
C LEU A 106 3.21 7.93 -1.87
N ALA A 107 2.24 8.81 -1.57
CA ALA A 107 1.76 9.84 -2.49
C ALA A 107 2.88 10.82 -2.90
N ARG A 108 3.81 11.15 -2.00
CA ARG A 108 4.98 12.00 -2.31
C ARG A 108 5.86 11.42 -3.43
N PHE A 109 6.12 10.12 -3.38
CA PHE A 109 6.88 9.46 -4.43
C PHE A 109 6.08 9.33 -5.73
N ALA A 110 4.79 8.98 -5.63
CA ALA A 110 3.90 8.90 -6.79
C ALA A 110 3.73 10.26 -7.48
N ALA A 111 3.74 11.37 -6.73
CA ALA A 111 3.63 12.72 -7.28
C ALA A 111 4.85 13.10 -8.11
N ALA A 112 6.05 12.73 -7.64
CA ALA A 112 7.29 12.94 -8.39
C ALA A 112 7.31 12.13 -9.70
N ASP A 113 6.68 10.96 -9.73
CA ASP A 113 6.53 10.17 -10.96
C ASP A 113 5.46 10.78 -11.88
N LEU A 114 4.30 11.16 -11.35
CA LEU A 114 3.22 11.77 -12.13
C LEU A 114 3.65 13.08 -12.78
N ALA A 115 4.44 13.91 -12.09
CA ALA A 115 4.95 15.18 -12.61
C ALA A 115 5.82 15.02 -13.88
N LYS A 116 6.35 13.82 -14.15
CA LYS A 116 7.09 13.52 -15.39
C LYS A 116 6.16 13.13 -16.55
N LEU A 117 4.91 12.80 -16.25
CA LEU A 117 3.92 12.26 -17.20
C LEU A 117 2.88 13.29 -17.62
N THR A 118 2.83 14.47 -16.98
CA THR A 118 1.83 15.50 -17.24
C THR A 118 2.41 16.91 -17.18
N HIS A 119 1.77 17.83 -17.87
CA HIS A 119 2.02 19.27 -17.75
C HIS A 119 1.11 19.96 -16.74
N ALA A 120 0.14 19.25 -16.16
CA ALA A 120 -0.75 19.76 -15.14
C ALA A 120 -0.01 20.03 -13.82
N GLU A 121 -0.60 20.86 -12.95
CA GLU A 121 -0.05 21.08 -11.62
C GLU A 121 -0.17 19.80 -10.78
N VAL A 122 0.92 19.32 -10.19
CA VAL A 122 0.92 18.14 -9.31
C VAL A 122 1.14 18.56 -7.86
N TRP A 123 0.25 18.09 -6.98
CA TRP A 123 0.23 18.37 -5.55
C TRP A 123 0.07 17.09 -4.75
N VAL A 124 0.41 17.14 -3.47
CA VAL A 124 0.13 16.09 -2.50
C VAL A 124 -0.74 16.63 -1.37
N LEU A 125 -1.77 15.88 -0.98
CA LEU A 125 -2.54 16.21 0.22
C LEU A 125 -1.67 16.00 1.46
N ASP A 126 -1.44 17.08 2.21
CA ASP A 126 -0.65 17.00 3.43
C ASP A 126 -1.36 16.17 4.50
N GLY A 127 -0.62 15.25 5.13
CA GLY A 127 -1.17 14.24 6.04
C GLY A 127 -2.10 13.19 5.39
N GLY A 128 -2.36 13.27 4.08
CA GLY A 128 -3.13 12.29 3.31
C GLY A 128 -4.60 12.18 3.73
N THR A 129 -5.22 11.05 3.37
CA THR A 129 -6.64 10.79 3.67
C THR A 129 -6.91 10.77 5.18
N ALA A 130 -5.91 10.46 6.02
CA ALA A 130 -6.04 10.58 7.47
C ALA A 130 -6.30 12.03 7.91
N ALA A 131 -5.56 13.02 7.36
CA ALA A 131 -5.77 14.43 7.67
C ALA A 131 -7.11 14.95 7.12
N TRP A 132 -7.53 14.48 5.95
CA TRP A 132 -8.87 14.77 5.41
C TRP A 132 -9.99 14.36 6.38
N VAL A 133 -9.91 13.12 6.89
CA VAL A 133 -10.86 12.59 7.88
C VAL A 133 -10.78 13.37 9.19
N ALA A 134 -9.57 13.68 9.67
CA ALA A 134 -9.37 14.44 10.90
C ALA A 134 -9.94 15.88 10.81
N ALA A 135 -9.99 16.45 9.60
CA ALA A 135 -10.62 17.74 9.35
C ALA A 135 -12.16 17.69 9.37
N GLY A 136 -12.77 16.51 9.53
CA GLY A 136 -14.22 16.32 9.55
C GLY A 136 -14.88 16.42 8.17
N LEU A 137 -14.10 16.26 7.10
CA LEU A 137 -14.59 16.34 5.72
C LEU A 137 -15.27 15.03 5.29
N PRO A 138 -16.24 15.09 4.35
CA PRO A 138 -17.00 13.91 3.92
C PRO A 138 -16.12 12.86 3.23
N VAL A 139 -16.55 11.61 3.26
CA VAL A 139 -15.85 10.46 2.65
C VAL A 139 -16.81 9.59 1.85
N GLU A 140 -16.27 8.88 0.86
CA GLU A 140 -16.97 7.83 0.10
C GLU A 140 -16.41 6.44 0.45
N ALA A 141 -17.16 5.41 0.10
CA ALA A 141 -16.79 4.00 0.21
C ALA A 141 -17.29 3.23 -1.02
N GLY A 142 -16.74 2.04 -1.25
CA GLY A 142 -17.01 1.23 -2.43
C GLY A 142 -16.03 1.47 -3.57
N GLU A 143 -16.29 0.82 -4.70
CA GLU A 143 -15.48 0.90 -5.91
C GLU A 143 -15.99 2.03 -6.82
N THR A 144 -15.91 3.28 -6.36
CA THR A 144 -16.54 4.42 -7.05
C THR A 144 -15.82 4.79 -8.35
N ARG A 145 -14.48 4.91 -8.34
CA ARG A 145 -13.65 5.28 -9.50
C ARG A 145 -12.31 4.55 -9.52
N LEU A 146 -12.23 3.46 -10.29
CA LEU A 146 -11.01 2.67 -10.44
C LEU A 146 -10.29 3.04 -11.75
N ALA A 147 -9.16 3.75 -11.65
CA ALA A 147 -8.29 4.01 -12.81
C ALA A 147 -7.34 2.84 -13.07
N SER A 148 -6.98 2.05 -12.04
CA SER A 148 -6.19 0.83 -12.16
C SER A 148 -6.97 -0.40 -11.69
N ASP A 149 -6.59 -1.57 -12.22
CA ASP A 149 -7.14 -2.85 -11.76
C ASP A 149 -6.68 -3.17 -10.32
N ARG A 150 -7.52 -3.87 -9.57
CA ARG A 150 -7.27 -4.23 -8.16
C ARG A 150 -6.37 -5.46 -8.01
N ILE A 151 -5.18 -5.40 -8.58
CA ILE A 151 -4.17 -6.47 -8.55
C ILE A 151 -3.09 -6.25 -7.47
N ASP A 152 -3.30 -5.27 -6.59
CA ASP A 152 -2.34 -4.84 -5.55
C ASP A 152 -2.29 -5.77 -4.31
N ARG A 153 -3.17 -6.78 -4.25
CA ARG A 153 -3.20 -7.79 -3.18
C ARG A 153 -3.57 -9.16 -3.73
N TYR A 154 -2.72 -10.15 -3.46
CA TYR A 154 -3.10 -11.56 -3.62
C TYR A 154 -4.22 -11.93 -2.65
N ARG A 155 -5.35 -12.42 -3.17
CA ARG A 155 -6.47 -12.91 -2.36
C ARG A 155 -6.13 -14.29 -1.79
N ARG A 156 -5.52 -14.30 -0.61
CA ARG A 156 -5.13 -15.51 0.12
C ARG A 156 -6.37 -16.36 0.46
N PRO A 157 -6.46 -17.62 -0.01
CA PRO A 157 -7.62 -18.47 0.24
C PRO A 157 -7.85 -18.80 1.72
N TYR A 158 -6.82 -18.70 2.55
CA TYR A 158 -6.82 -18.99 3.98
C TYR A 158 -7.06 -17.75 4.87
N GLU A 159 -7.34 -16.57 4.29
CA GLU A 159 -7.68 -15.36 5.05
C GLU A 159 -9.17 -15.00 4.92
N GLY A 160 -9.81 -14.75 6.07
CA GLY A 160 -11.24 -14.40 6.13
C GLY A 160 -12.16 -15.60 5.87
N THR A 161 -13.44 -15.33 5.62
CA THR A 161 -14.49 -16.36 5.54
C THR A 161 -15.24 -16.38 4.20
N SER A 162 -14.81 -15.58 3.22
CA SER A 162 -15.51 -15.39 1.94
C SER A 162 -14.85 -16.07 0.74
N ALA A 163 -13.74 -16.78 0.94
CA ALA A 163 -13.10 -17.55 -0.12
C ALA A 163 -14.01 -18.73 -0.54
N PRO A 164 -14.19 -19.01 -1.84
CA PRO A 164 -14.96 -20.15 -2.28
C PRO A 164 -14.25 -21.45 -1.87
N ARG A 165 -15.01 -22.48 -1.50
CA ARG A 165 -14.48 -23.79 -1.09
C ARG A 165 -13.49 -24.38 -2.10
N THR A 166 -13.72 -24.17 -3.39
CA THR A 166 -12.82 -24.61 -4.46
C THR A 166 -11.43 -23.96 -4.39
N ALA A 167 -11.35 -22.67 -4.06
CA ALA A 167 -10.06 -21.98 -3.89
C ALA A 167 -9.35 -22.44 -2.60
N MET A 168 -10.11 -22.72 -1.54
CA MET A 168 -9.55 -23.29 -0.31
C MET A 168 -8.99 -24.70 -0.56
N GLN A 169 -9.72 -25.55 -1.27
CA GLN A 169 -9.24 -26.88 -1.65
C GLN A 169 -8.00 -26.81 -2.55
N ALA A 170 -8.03 -25.95 -3.58
CA ALA A 170 -6.88 -25.77 -4.47
C ALA A 170 -5.63 -25.28 -3.72
N TYR A 171 -5.79 -24.49 -2.65
CA TYR A 171 -4.68 -24.09 -1.79
C TYR A 171 -4.06 -25.29 -1.05
N LEU A 172 -4.89 -26.19 -0.52
CA LEU A 172 -4.40 -27.42 0.14
C LEU A 172 -3.72 -28.36 -0.87
N ASP A 173 -4.30 -28.50 -2.06
CA ASP A 173 -3.73 -29.32 -3.13
C ASP A 173 -2.36 -28.75 -3.58
N TRP A 174 -2.23 -27.43 -3.60
CA TRP A 174 -0.95 -26.75 -3.85
C TRP A 174 0.07 -27.04 -2.75
N GLU A 175 -0.30 -26.93 -1.47
CA GLU A 175 0.59 -27.22 -0.32
C GLU A 175 1.09 -28.66 -0.34
N PHE A 176 0.22 -29.62 -0.70
CA PHE A 176 0.60 -31.03 -0.83
C PHE A 176 1.74 -31.25 -1.82
N GLY A 177 1.77 -30.48 -2.92
CA GLY A 177 2.80 -30.56 -3.95
C GLY A 177 4.11 -29.84 -3.63
N LEU A 178 4.24 -29.15 -2.49
CA LEU A 178 5.41 -28.30 -2.23
C LEU A 178 6.71 -29.08 -2.00
N VAL A 179 6.66 -30.24 -1.33
CA VAL A 179 7.87 -31.05 -1.07
C VAL A 179 8.49 -31.54 -2.38
N GLU A 180 7.66 -31.93 -3.35
CA GLU A 180 8.09 -32.31 -4.69
C GLU A 180 8.74 -31.13 -5.43
N GLN A 181 8.16 -29.93 -5.31
CA GLN A 181 8.72 -28.72 -5.89
C GLN A 181 10.07 -28.36 -5.27
N LEU A 182 10.20 -28.44 -3.95
CA LEU A 182 11.46 -28.20 -3.24
C LEU A 182 12.57 -29.14 -3.71
N ARG A 183 12.27 -30.44 -3.87
CA ARG A 183 13.26 -31.41 -4.36
C ARG A 183 13.72 -31.11 -5.78
N ARG A 184 12.81 -30.65 -6.65
CA ARG A 184 13.14 -30.27 -8.03
C ARG A 184 13.95 -28.98 -8.11
N ASP A 185 13.66 -28.02 -7.23
CA ASP A 185 14.44 -26.79 -7.10
C ASP A 185 15.86 -27.09 -6.59
N GLY A 186 15.98 -27.88 -5.51
CA GLY A 186 17.26 -28.37 -5.00
C GLY A 186 18.17 -27.31 -4.35
N THR A 187 17.70 -26.07 -4.16
CA THR A 187 18.52 -24.97 -3.61
C THR A 187 18.13 -24.54 -2.20
N HIS A 188 17.05 -25.09 -1.63
CA HIS A 188 16.49 -24.62 -0.37
C HIS A 188 17.40 -24.79 0.85
N GLY A 189 18.27 -25.80 0.89
CA GLY A 189 19.16 -26.05 2.04
C GLY A 189 18.47 -26.45 3.34
N PHE A 190 17.14 -26.57 3.36
CA PHE A 190 16.34 -26.92 4.54
C PHE A 190 16.69 -28.28 5.13
N ARG A 191 16.64 -28.38 6.47
CA ARG A 191 16.83 -29.61 7.26
C ARG A 191 15.87 -29.59 8.45
N VAL A 192 15.33 -30.75 8.82
CA VAL A 192 14.49 -30.89 10.03
C VAL A 192 15.31 -31.64 11.08
N ILE A 193 15.40 -31.08 12.28
CA ILE A 193 16.20 -31.61 13.41
C ILE A 193 15.36 -32.44 14.38
#